data_AF-A0A151QSK1-F1
#
_entry.id   AF-A0A151QSK1-F1
#
_cell.length_a   1.000
_cell.length_b   1.000
_cell.length_c   1.000
_cell.angle_alpha   90.00
_cell.angle_beta   90.00
_cell.angle_gamma   90.00
#
_symmetry.space_group_name_H-M   'P 1'
#
loop_
_entity.id
_entity.type
_entity.pdbx_description
1 polymer ?
#
loop_
_entity_poly.entity_id
_entity_poly.type
_entity_poly.pdbx_seq_one_letter_code
_entity_poly.pdbx_strand_id
1 'polypeptide(L)'
;MSLSNHYCALLKHCCETKKVHCRIIKAFRNPETFLLNNLVNAYAKLGSITYARRVFDQMPQPNLYSWNTLLSSYSKLGRLPEMERVFDAMPTRDVVSWNSLISGYAGCGFLVQSVKAYNLMLNDGSFNLNRIALSKNQFYHGLLRCLISNPYSDQIYLELEKLNYKMVQEGYVPDMNFVLHDVEDSEKIKMLNHHSEKLAIAFGLIFIPPGLPIRVVKNLRVCGDCHNATKYISKITQREILVRDTARFHLFKDEICSCGDFW
;
A
#
# COMPACT_ATOMS: atom_id res chain seq x y z
N MET A 1 25.19 10.72 26.73
CA MET A 1 23.96 10.71 25.91
C MET A 1 23.56 12.16 25.65
N SER A 2 23.39 12.61 24.40
CA SER A 2 23.06 14.01 24.12
C SER A 2 21.70 14.38 24.73
N LEU A 3 21.51 15.66 25.07
CA LEU A 3 20.25 16.16 25.63
C LEU A 3 19.08 15.91 24.66
N SER A 4 19.30 16.00 23.34
CA SER A 4 18.34 15.59 22.31
C SER A 4 17.92 14.13 22.43
N ASN A 5 18.86 13.21 22.66
CA ASN A 5 18.57 11.78 22.80
C ASN A 5 17.75 11.48 24.06
N HIS A 6 18.00 12.20 25.16
CA HIS A 6 17.18 12.11 26.37
C HIS A 6 15.72 12.50 26.08
N TYR A 7 15.47 13.63 25.42
CA TYR A 7 14.10 14.03 25.06
C TYR A 7 13.44 13.08 24.06
N CYS A 8 14.18 12.54 23.09
CA CYS A 8 13.65 11.53 22.16
C CYS A 8 13.20 10.26 22.90
N ALA A 9 13.92 9.84 23.94
CA ALA A 9 13.49 8.72 24.78
C ALA A 9 12.16 9.02 25.50
N LEU A 10 12.00 10.23 26.04
CA LEU A 10 10.76 10.67 26.69
C LEU A 10 9.58 10.71 25.70
N LEU A 11 9.80 11.16 24.46
CA LEU A 11 8.77 11.23 23.42
C LEU A 11 8.24 9.86 22.96
N LYS A 12 8.98 8.77 23.23
CA LYS A 12 8.45 7.40 22.99
C LYS A 12 7.26 7.09 23.91
N HIS A 13 7.14 7.76 25.05
CA HIS A 13 5.99 7.67 25.94
C HIS A 13 4.96 8.74 25.54
N CYS A 14 4.04 8.35 24.66
CA CYS A 14 3.11 9.29 23.99
C CYS A 14 2.29 10.19 24.95
N CYS A 15 1.97 9.73 26.17
CA CYS A 15 1.09 10.45 27.11
C CYS A 15 1.60 11.84 27.55
N GLU A 16 2.91 12.08 27.51
CA GLU A 16 3.51 13.31 28.04
C GLU A 16 4.05 14.26 26.96
N THR A 17 3.71 14.02 25.68
CA THR A 17 4.27 14.72 24.51
C THR A 17 4.19 16.25 24.64
N LYS A 18 3.06 16.81 25.12
CA LYS A 18 2.91 18.26 25.32
C LYS A 18 3.85 18.80 26.42
N LYS A 19 3.99 18.08 27.54
CA LYS A 19 4.89 18.52 28.63
C LYS A 19 6.35 18.46 28.20
N VAL A 20 6.71 17.40 27.47
CA VAL A 20 8.05 17.24 26.88
C VAL A 20 8.33 18.34 25.86
N HIS A 21 7.37 18.66 24.98
CA HIS A 21 7.49 19.76 24.02
C HIS A 21 7.77 21.11 24.71
N CYS A 22 7.02 21.45 25.77
CA CYS A 22 7.27 22.68 26.53
C CYS A 22 8.70 22.72 27.12
N ARG A 23 9.23 21.58 27.59
CA ARG A 23 10.61 21.49 28.08
C ARG A 23 11.62 21.68 26.97
N ILE A 24 11.38 21.13 25.78
CA ILE A 24 12.23 21.30 24.59
C ILE A 24 12.30 22.78 24.20
N ILE A 25 11.16 23.47 24.10
CA ILE A 25 11.14 24.91 23.75
C ILE A 25 11.93 25.75 24.76
N LYS A 26 11.86 25.41 26.05
CA LYS A 26 12.63 26.10 27.09
C LYS A 26 14.13 25.78 27.06
N ALA A 27 14.49 24.56 26.68
CA ALA A 27 15.88 24.07 26.71
C ALA A 27 16.68 24.43 25.46
N PHE A 28 16.03 24.58 24.30
CA PHE A 28 16.68 24.81 23.03
C PHE A 28 16.17 26.06 22.34
N ARG A 29 17.08 26.99 22.03
CA ARG A 29 16.78 28.14 21.16
C ARG A 29 16.54 27.71 19.71
N ASN A 30 17.33 26.77 19.22
CA ASN A 30 17.23 26.17 17.88
C ASN A 30 17.35 24.64 18.01
N PRO A 31 16.23 23.91 18.16
CA PRO A 31 16.25 22.46 18.25
C PRO A 31 16.72 21.81 16.94
N GLU A 32 17.47 20.70 17.05
CA GLU A 32 17.92 19.93 15.90
C GLU A 32 16.74 19.30 15.13
N THR A 33 16.87 19.20 13.80
CA THR A 33 15.89 18.53 12.92
C THR A 33 15.53 17.12 13.39
N PHE A 34 16.48 16.37 13.96
CA PHE A 34 16.24 15.04 14.51
C PHE A 34 15.26 15.05 15.69
N LEU A 35 15.41 15.99 16.63
CA LEU A 35 14.52 16.11 17.78
C LEU A 35 13.12 16.56 17.35
N LEU A 36 13.05 17.53 16.43
CA LEU A 36 11.78 18.02 15.87
C LEU A 36 11.05 16.92 15.10
N ASN A 37 11.77 16.07 14.34
CA ASN A 37 11.20 14.90 13.66
C ASN A 37 10.53 13.92 14.63
N ASN A 38 11.18 13.63 15.76
CA ASN A 38 10.59 12.78 16.79
C ASN A 38 9.34 13.41 17.40
N LEU A 39 9.32 14.72 17.56
CA LEU A 39 8.18 15.46 18.08
C LEU A 39 6.98 15.49 17.11
N VAL A 40 7.22 15.72 15.82
CA VAL A 40 6.21 15.61 14.76
C VAL A 40 5.59 14.21 14.76
N ASN A 41 6.41 13.17 14.79
CA ASN A 41 5.96 11.77 14.83
C ASN A 41 5.17 11.44 16.10
N ALA A 42 5.58 11.96 17.26
CA ALA A 42 4.86 11.77 18.53
C ALA A 42 3.46 12.39 18.48
N TYR A 43 3.34 13.64 18.00
CA TYR A 43 2.04 14.29 17.83
C TYR A 43 1.16 13.60 16.78
N ALA A 44 1.74 13.15 15.68
CA ALA A 44 1.02 12.39 14.66
C ALA A 44 0.42 11.08 15.22
N LYS A 45 1.19 10.33 16.01
CA LYS A 45 0.71 9.09 16.66
C LYS A 45 -0.40 9.31 17.67
N LEU A 46 -0.45 10.49 18.29
CA LEU A 46 -1.53 10.91 19.18
C LEU A 46 -2.78 11.43 18.44
N GLY A 47 -2.79 11.40 17.10
CA GLY A 47 -3.87 11.99 16.30
C GLY A 47 -3.91 13.53 16.33
N SER A 48 -2.94 14.16 17.00
CA SER A 48 -2.85 15.62 17.13
C SER A 48 -2.12 16.24 15.92
N ILE A 49 -2.67 16.02 14.72
CA ILE A 49 -2.03 16.42 13.45
C ILE A 49 -1.80 17.94 13.34
N THR A 50 -2.63 18.75 13.98
CA THR A 50 -2.47 20.22 14.03
C THR A 50 -1.20 20.62 14.77
N TYR A 51 -0.86 19.96 15.88
CA TYR A 51 0.39 20.20 16.58
C TYR A 51 1.59 19.66 15.80
N ALA A 52 1.46 18.49 15.16
CA ALA A 52 2.49 17.95 14.29
C ALA A 52 2.83 18.94 13.16
N ARG A 53 1.82 19.54 12.51
CA ARG A 53 2.00 20.58 11.49
C ARG A 53 2.71 21.82 12.04
N ARG A 54 2.28 22.33 13.19
CA ARG A 54 2.92 23.51 13.82
C ARG A 54 4.40 23.28 14.13
N VAL A 55 4.75 22.11 14.64
CA VAL A 55 6.16 21.76 14.88
C VAL A 55 6.93 21.71 13.57
N PHE A 56 6.34 21.11 12.53
CA PHE A 56 6.92 21.03 11.20
C PHE A 56 7.16 22.43 10.60
N ASP A 57 6.20 23.35 10.72
CA ASP A 57 6.30 24.73 10.24
C ASP A 57 7.45 25.52 10.87
N GLN A 58 7.82 25.16 12.11
CA GLN A 58 8.89 25.80 12.86
C GLN A 58 10.27 25.20 12.55
N MET A 59 10.35 24.14 11.73
CA MET A 59 11.61 23.52 11.37
C MET A 59 12.38 24.44 10.40
N PRO A 60 13.63 24.85 10.71
CA PRO A 60 14.39 25.71 9.81
C PRO A 60 14.70 25.06 8.47
N GLN A 61 14.98 23.75 8.48
CA GLN A 61 15.33 22.94 7.32
C GLN A 61 14.73 21.53 7.47
N PRO A 62 13.45 21.33 7.10
CA PRO A 62 12.82 20.01 7.12
C PRO A 62 13.47 19.12 6.05
N ASN A 63 13.89 17.92 6.48
CA ASN A 63 14.48 16.93 5.56
C ASN A 63 13.40 15.98 5.02
N LEU A 64 13.79 15.09 4.09
CA LEU A 64 12.86 14.15 3.46
C LEU A 64 12.07 13.30 4.48
N TYR A 65 12.69 12.93 5.61
CA TYR A 65 12.02 12.21 6.69
C TYR A 65 10.93 13.06 7.37
N SER A 66 11.19 14.35 7.60
CA SER A 66 10.21 15.30 8.14
C SER A 66 8.96 15.34 7.25
N TRP A 67 9.17 15.51 5.94
CA TRP A 67 8.10 15.58 4.94
C TRP A 67 7.30 14.28 4.88
N ASN A 68 7.98 13.13 4.77
CA ASN A 68 7.35 11.81 4.73
C ASN A 68 6.55 11.50 6.00
N THR A 69 7.02 11.94 7.17
CA THR A 69 6.28 11.80 8.43
C THR A 69 4.97 12.57 8.39
N LEU A 70 5.00 13.83 7.95
CA LEU A 70 3.80 14.65 7.87
C LEU A 70 2.82 14.13 6.81
N LEU A 71 3.33 13.81 5.61
CA LEU A 71 2.54 13.27 4.50
C LEU A 71 1.83 11.96 4.89
N SER A 72 2.57 11.00 5.46
CA SER A 72 2.00 9.72 5.88
C SER A 72 0.96 9.88 7.00
N SER A 73 1.07 10.93 7.82
CA SER A 73 0.10 11.24 8.86
C SER A 73 -1.21 11.76 8.28
N TYR A 74 -1.17 12.68 7.31
CA TYR A 74 -2.37 13.14 6.61
C TYR A 74 -3.01 12.03 5.77
N SER A 75 -2.21 11.20 5.10
CA SER A 75 -2.65 10.02 4.35
C SER A 75 -3.45 9.06 5.24
N LYS A 76 -2.93 8.68 6.41
CA LYS A 76 -3.63 7.78 7.36
C LYS A 76 -4.92 8.37 7.93
N LEU A 77 -4.99 9.70 8.05
CA LEU A 77 -6.18 10.40 8.54
C LEU A 77 -7.20 10.68 7.43
N GLY A 78 -6.89 10.34 6.17
CA GLY A 78 -7.75 10.62 5.01
C GLY A 78 -7.91 12.11 4.71
N ARG A 79 -6.98 12.96 5.16
CA ARG A 79 -7.00 14.41 4.91
C ARG A 79 -6.33 14.73 3.58
N LEU A 80 -7.02 14.40 2.48
CA LEU A 80 -6.47 14.47 1.13
C LEU A 80 -5.99 15.88 0.73
N PRO A 81 -6.73 16.98 0.98
CA PRO A 81 -6.27 18.32 0.57
C PRO A 81 -4.99 18.75 1.27
N GLU A 82 -4.79 18.38 2.53
CA GLU A 82 -3.53 18.60 3.25
C GLU A 82 -2.41 17.68 2.76
N MET A 83 -2.73 16.41 2.50
CA MET A 83 -1.78 15.43 1.97
C MET A 83 -1.20 15.89 0.62
N GLU A 84 -2.06 16.31 -0.31
CA GLU A 84 -1.67 16.82 -1.64
C GLU A 84 -0.81 18.08 -1.51
N ARG A 85 -1.25 19.07 -0.72
CA ARG A 85 -0.45 20.29 -0.46
C ARG A 85 0.93 19.98 0.11
N VAL A 86 1.04 19.01 1.02
CA VAL A 86 2.33 18.57 1.55
C VAL A 86 3.17 17.93 0.46
N PHE A 87 2.59 17.02 -0.33
CA PHE A 87 3.29 16.33 -1.42
C PHE A 87 3.80 17.27 -2.51
N ASP A 88 2.99 18.27 -2.89
CA ASP A 88 3.32 19.28 -3.89
C ASP A 88 4.44 20.20 -3.43
N ALA A 89 4.49 20.51 -2.13
CA ALA A 89 5.53 21.33 -1.53
C ALA A 89 6.86 20.59 -1.28
N MET A 90 6.93 19.26 -1.43
CA MET A 90 8.15 18.49 -1.21
C MET A 90 9.22 18.83 -2.25
N PRO A 91 10.44 19.26 -1.86
CA PRO A 91 11.52 19.56 -2.81
C PRO A 91 12.05 18.32 -3.55
N THR A 92 12.06 17.18 -2.85
CA THR A 92 12.46 15.87 -3.39
C THR A 92 11.48 14.82 -2.88
N ARG A 93 11.26 13.77 -3.68
CA ARG A 93 10.32 12.69 -3.40
C ARG A 93 11.03 11.36 -3.51
N ASP A 94 10.72 10.45 -2.61
CA ASP A 94 11.20 9.08 -2.67
C ASP A 94 10.04 8.08 -2.72
N VAL A 95 10.39 6.80 -2.69
CA VAL A 95 9.44 5.69 -2.65
C VAL A 95 8.43 5.86 -1.52
N VAL A 96 8.86 6.38 -0.37
CA VAL A 96 7.99 6.56 0.80
C VAL A 96 7.02 7.71 0.59
N SER A 97 7.44 8.79 -0.07
CA SER A 97 6.57 9.91 -0.45
C SER A 97 5.44 9.44 -1.37
N TRP A 98 5.80 8.79 -2.49
CA TRP A 98 4.84 8.28 -3.47
C TRP A 98 3.90 7.24 -2.87
N ASN A 99 4.43 6.29 -2.10
CA ASN A 99 3.61 5.28 -1.43
C ASN A 99 2.60 5.90 -0.46
N SER A 100 2.98 6.97 0.25
CA SER A 100 2.09 7.64 1.20
C SER A 100 0.94 8.35 0.47
N LEU A 101 1.22 9.01 -0.64
CA LEU A 101 0.22 9.66 -1.50
C LEU A 101 -0.77 8.63 -2.08
N ILE A 102 -0.22 7.60 -2.72
CA ILE A 102 -0.97 6.50 -3.34
C ILE A 102 -1.86 5.80 -2.31
N SER A 103 -1.31 5.47 -1.13
CA SER A 103 -2.06 4.82 -0.05
C SER A 103 -3.17 5.72 0.51
N GLY A 104 -2.96 7.03 0.54
CA GLY A 104 -3.97 7.99 1.02
C GLY A 104 -5.18 8.02 0.10
N TYR A 105 -4.95 8.15 -1.21
CA TYR A 105 -6.01 8.07 -2.21
C TYR A 105 -6.75 6.72 -2.15
N ALA A 106 -6.00 5.60 -2.14
CA ALA A 106 -6.59 4.26 -2.08
C ALA A 106 -7.40 4.04 -0.79
N GLY A 107 -6.90 4.49 0.36
CA GLY A 107 -7.59 4.38 1.65
C GLY A 107 -8.89 5.18 1.72
N CYS A 108 -9.01 6.24 0.94
CA CYS A 108 -10.21 7.07 0.83
C CYS A 108 -11.10 6.71 -0.38
N GLY A 109 -10.77 5.67 -1.15
CA GLY A 109 -11.55 5.23 -2.31
C GLY A 109 -11.29 5.99 -3.63
N PHE A 110 -10.31 6.90 -3.66
CA PHE A 110 -9.96 7.71 -4.85
C PHE A 110 -9.01 6.95 -5.78
N LEU A 111 -9.51 5.87 -6.38
CA LEU A 111 -8.70 4.95 -7.16
C LEU A 111 -8.06 5.59 -8.41
N VAL A 112 -8.81 6.41 -9.14
CA VAL A 112 -8.30 7.09 -10.35
C VAL A 112 -7.06 7.90 -10.01
N GLN A 113 -7.10 8.65 -8.90
CA GLN A 113 -5.98 9.45 -8.40
C GLN A 113 -4.83 8.57 -7.93
N SER A 114 -5.12 7.47 -7.24
CA SER A 114 -4.12 6.48 -6.81
C SER A 114 -3.33 5.91 -8.01
N VAL A 115 -4.04 5.49 -9.07
CA VAL A 115 -3.43 5.00 -10.31
C VAL A 115 -2.63 6.08 -11.02
N LYS A 116 -3.19 7.30 -11.14
CA LYS A 116 -2.48 8.44 -11.73
C LYS A 116 -1.17 8.72 -10.98
N ALA A 117 -1.21 8.76 -9.65
CA ALA A 117 -0.03 8.96 -8.81
C ALA A 117 0.99 7.82 -8.99
N TYR A 118 0.54 6.57 -9.11
CA TYR A 118 1.41 5.44 -9.41
C TYR A 118 2.10 5.55 -10.78
N ASN A 119 1.37 5.92 -11.83
CA ASN A 119 1.95 6.12 -13.15
C ASN A 119 2.93 7.30 -13.18
N LEU A 120 2.62 8.39 -12.49
CA LEU A 120 3.56 9.50 -12.32
C LEU A 120 4.83 9.06 -11.60
N MET A 121 4.70 8.25 -10.54
CA MET A 121 5.86 7.66 -9.84
C MET A 121 6.74 6.83 -10.79
N LEU A 122 6.15 6.00 -11.66
CA LEU A 122 6.91 5.20 -12.62
C LEU A 122 7.67 6.06 -13.64
N ASN A 123 7.06 7.17 -14.07
CA ASN A 123 7.63 8.08 -15.06
C ASN A 123 8.70 9.02 -14.47
N ASP A 124 8.68 9.26 -13.15
CA ASP A 124 9.64 10.13 -12.45
C ASP A 124 11.08 9.56 -12.46
N GLY A 125 11.28 8.31 -12.92
CA GLY A 125 12.62 7.74 -13.19
C GLY A 125 13.49 7.48 -11.95
N SER A 126 13.03 7.85 -10.75
CA SER A 126 13.75 7.80 -9.47
C SER A 126 13.96 6.38 -8.90
N PHE A 127 13.86 5.30 -9.69
CA PHE A 127 13.78 3.93 -9.17
C PHE A 127 14.72 2.91 -9.82
N ASN A 128 15.45 2.19 -8.94
CA ASN A 128 16.06 0.91 -9.24
C ASN A 128 15.01 -0.19 -8.93
N LEU A 129 14.46 -0.80 -9.98
CA LEU A 129 13.31 -1.74 -9.95
C LEU A 129 13.48 -2.94 -9.00
N ASN A 130 14.73 -3.23 -8.60
CA ASN A 130 15.09 -4.38 -7.76
C ASN A 130 14.79 -4.20 -6.26
N ARG A 131 14.39 -3.01 -5.79
CA ARG A 131 14.22 -2.71 -4.34
C ARG A 131 12.81 -2.39 -3.87
N ILE A 132 11.80 -2.42 -4.74
CA ILE A 132 10.41 -2.11 -4.37
C ILE A 132 9.76 -3.34 -3.73
N ALA A 133 10.26 -3.73 -2.57
CA ALA A 133 9.39 -4.37 -1.60
C ALA A 133 8.30 -3.34 -1.26
N LEU A 134 7.07 -3.60 -1.70
CA LEU A 134 5.81 -3.02 -1.18
C LEU A 134 5.66 -3.39 0.32
N SER A 135 6.67 -3.07 1.13
CA SER A 135 6.91 -3.74 2.40
C SER A 135 5.92 -3.33 3.48
N LYS A 136 5.12 -2.30 3.23
CA LYS A 136 3.96 -1.92 4.03
C LYS A 136 3.08 -0.98 3.22
N ASN A 137 1.82 -1.38 3.04
CA ASN A 137 0.60 -0.55 3.08
C ASN A 137 -0.32 -0.73 1.86
N GLN A 138 -1.49 -1.27 2.16
CA GLN A 138 -2.81 -0.76 1.77
C GLN A 138 -3.21 -0.62 0.29
N PHE A 139 -2.32 -0.76 -0.71
CA PHE A 139 -2.66 -0.49 -2.11
C PHE A 139 -3.80 -1.38 -2.61
N TYR A 140 -3.69 -2.70 -2.44
CA TYR A 140 -4.70 -3.65 -2.93
C TYR A 140 -5.93 -3.76 -2.01
N HIS A 141 -5.75 -3.59 -0.69
CA HIS A 141 -6.84 -3.76 0.26
C HIS A 141 -7.85 -2.60 0.24
N GLY A 142 -7.40 -1.36 -0.04
CA GLY A 142 -8.32 -0.23 -0.26
C GLY A 142 -9.08 -0.36 -1.58
N LEU A 143 -8.39 -0.82 -2.61
CA LEU A 143 -8.90 -1.08 -3.96
C LEU A 143 -10.08 -2.05 -3.99
N LEU A 144 -9.97 -3.16 -3.25
CA LEU A 144 -11.00 -4.21 -3.19
C LEU A 144 -12.26 -3.78 -2.43
N ARG A 145 -12.13 -2.90 -1.43
CA ARG A 145 -13.29 -2.41 -0.67
C ARG A 145 -14.16 -1.45 -1.48
N CYS A 146 -13.61 -0.82 -2.53
CA CYS A 146 -14.29 0.20 -3.34
C CYS A 146 -14.73 -0.27 -4.73
N LEU A 147 -14.68 -1.57 -5.06
CA LEU A 147 -15.10 -2.06 -6.38
C LEU A 147 -16.55 -1.71 -6.74
N ILE A 148 -17.43 -1.55 -5.74
CA ILE A 148 -18.85 -1.18 -5.92
C ILE A 148 -19.02 0.26 -6.44
N SER A 149 -18.00 1.12 -6.30
CA SER A 149 -18.03 2.51 -6.79
C SER A 149 -16.89 2.81 -7.78
N ASN A 150 -16.32 1.76 -8.38
CA ASN A 150 -15.15 1.87 -9.23
C ASN A 150 -15.54 2.23 -10.67
N PRO A 151 -15.10 3.36 -11.24
CA PRO A 151 -15.33 3.67 -12.65
C PRO A 151 -14.66 2.69 -13.63
N TYR A 152 -13.74 1.84 -13.14
CA TYR A 152 -13.10 0.77 -13.89
C TYR A 152 -13.61 -0.63 -13.52
N SER A 153 -14.70 -0.75 -12.76
CA SER A 153 -15.28 -2.06 -12.39
C SER A 153 -15.43 -2.95 -13.63
N ASP A 154 -16.06 -2.41 -14.67
CA ASP A 154 -16.41 -3.15 -15.88
C ASP A 154 -15.16 -3.65 -16.61
N GLN A 155 -14.11 -2.82 -16.66
CA GLN A 155 -12.82 -3.21 -17.27
C GLN A 155 -12.14 -4.32 -16.47
N ILE A 156 -12.18 -4.25 -15.14
CA ILE A 156 -11.58 -5.26 -14.27
C ILE A 156 -12.32 -6.59 -14.38
N TYR A 157 -13.66 -6.57 -14.34
CA TYR A 157 -14.47 -7.78 -14.51
C TYR A 157 -14.28 -8.38 -15.90
N LEU A 158 -14.25 -7.56 -16.96
CA LEU A 158 -13.98 -8.02 -18.32
C LEU A 158 -12.59 -8.64 -18.46
N GLU A 159 -11.56 -8.03 -17.86
CA GLU A 159 -10.21 -8.60 -17.88
C GLU A 159 -10.14 -9.92 -17.11
N LEU A 160 -10.84 -10.01 -15.98
CA LEU A 160 -10.95 -11.23 -15.20
C LEU A 160 -11.66 -12.35 -15.97
N GLU A 161 -12.73 -12.05 -16.71
CA GLU A 161 -13.42 -13.01 -17.58
C GLU A 161 -12.49 -13.56 -18.67
N LYS A 162 -11.73 -12.67 -19.34
CA LYS A 162 -10.72 -13.08 -20.33
C LYS A 162 -9.66 -13.98 -19.73
N LEU A 163 -9.18 -13.66 -18.51
CA LEU A 163 -8.21 -14.49 -17.81
C LEU A 163 -8.79 -15.86 -17.45
N ASN A 164 -10.00 -15.91 -16.90
CA ASN A 164 -10.68 -17.16 -16.57
C ASN A 164 -10.83 -18.06 -17.81
N TYR A 165 -11.25 -17.49 -18.94
CA TYR A 165 -11.32 -18.23 -20.20
C TYR A 165 -9.97 -18.84 -20.59
N LYS A 166 -8.89 -18.05 -20.55
CA LYS A 166 -7.53 -18.53 -20.88
C LYS A 166 -7.03 -19.57 -19.88
N MET A 167 -7.30 -19.40 -18.60
CA MET A 167 -6.92 -20.38 -17.57
C MET A 167 -7.58 -21.73 -17.82
N VAL A 168 -8.88 -21.76 -18.13
CA VAL A 168 -9.60 -23.00 -18.45
C VAL A 168 -9.04 -23.68 -19.70
N GLN A 169 -8.66 -22.91 -20.73
CA GLN A 169 -7.98 -23.47 -21.92
C GLN A 169 -6.62 -24.11 -21.59
N GLU A 170 -5.91 -23.57 -20.60
CA GLU A 170 -4.65 -24.13 -20.09
C GLU A 170 -4.84 -25.31 -19.11
N GLY A 171 -6.09 -25.66 -18.75
CA GLY A 171 -6.40 -26.79 -17.89
C GLY A 171 -6.70 -26.45 -16.42
N TYR A 172 -6.87 -25.17 -16.08
CA TYR A 172 -7.32 -24.78 -14.75
C TYR A 172 -8.76 -25.24 -14.48
N VAL A 173 -8.97 -25.88 -13.33
CA VAL A 173 -10.29 -26.31 -12.84
C VAL A 173 -10.54 -25.64 -11.48
N PRO A 174 -11.64 -24.86 -11.32
CA PRO A 174 -11.98 -24.24 -10.05
C PRO A 174 -12.27 -25.27 -8.95
N ASP A 175 -11.67 -25.08 -7.77
CA ASP A 175 -11.92 -25.96 -6.62
C ASP A 175 -13.03 -25.38 -5.71
N MET A 176 -14.24 -25.93 -5.87
CA MET A 176 -15.46 -25.50 -5.18
C MET A 176 -15.44 -25.76 -3.66
N ASN A 177 -14.52 -26.59 -3.14
CA ASN A 177 -14.39 -26.81 -1.70
C ASN A 177 -13.96 -25.55 -0.94
N PHE A 178 -13.40 -24.56 -1.64
CA PHE A 178 -13.03 -23.27 -1.07
C PHE A 178 -14.18 -22.26 -0.97
N VAL A 179 -15.40 -22.64 -1.38
CA VAL A 179 -16.63 -21.85 -1.16
C VAL A 179 -17.49 -22.52 -0.10
N LEU A 180 -17.52 -21.94 1.10
CA LEU A 180 -18.28 -22.47 2.24
C LEU A 180 -19.79 -22.16 2.19
N HIS A 181 -20.24 -21.39 1.19
CA HIS A 181 -21.65 -21.02 1.05
C HIS A 181 -22.42 -22.18 0.43
N ASP A 182 -23.57 -22.50 1.02
CA ASP A 182 -24.47 -23.52 0.51
C ASP A 182 -25.33 -22.94 -0.63
N VAL A 183 -24.73 -22.87 -1.80
CA VAL A 183 -25.32 -22.39 -3.06
C VAL A 183 -25.04 -23.39 -4.17
N GLU A 184 -25.76 -23.27 -5.29
CA GLU A 184 -25.53 -24.10 -6.48
C GLU A 184 -24.07 -23.98 -6.96
N ASP A 185 -23.55 -25.05 -7.56
CA ASP A 185 -22.17 -25.12 -8.05
C ASP A 185 -21.85 -24.04 -9.09
N SER A 186 -22.83 -23.67 -9.92
CA SER A 186 -22.78 -22.52 -10.84
C SER A 186 -22.41 -21.22 -10.10
N GLU A 187 -23.01 -21.00 -8.94
CA GLU A 187 -22.81 -19.78 -8.16
C GLU A 187 -21.53 -19.87 -7.32
N LYS A 188 -21.14 -21.06 -6.84
CA LYS A 188 -19.81 -21.26 -6.23
C LYS A 188 -18.69 -20.92 -7.22
N ILE A 189 -18.80 -21.33 -8.48
CA ILE A 189 -17.84 -20.99 -9.53
C ILE A 189 -17.78 -19.47 -9.73
N LYS A 190 -18.94 -18.79 -9.80
CA LYS A 190 -18.96 -17.32 -9.87
C LYS A 190 -18.28 -16.69 -8.66
N MET A 191 -18.51 -17.18 -7.44
CA MET A 191 -17.86 -16.66 -6.24
C MET A 191 -16.34 -16.81 -6.28
N LEU A 192 -15.83 -18.00 -6.65
CA LEU A 192 -14.39 -18.26 -6.82
C LEU A 192 -13.74 -17.36 -7.86
N ASN A 193 -14.43 -17.13 -8.98
CA ASN A 193 -13.93 -16.28 -10.04
C ASN A 193 -13.78 -14.83 -9.57
N HIS A 194 -14.67 -14.37 -8.70
CA HIS A 194 -14.67 -13.03 -8.14
C HIS A 194 -13.94 -12.91 -6.80
N HIS A 195 -13.10 -13.89 -6.46
CA HIS A 195 -12.21 -13.75 -5.33
C HIS A 195 -11.30 -12.52 -5.51
N SER A 196 -11.11 -11.82 -4.40
CA SER A 196 -10.39 -10.56 -4.33
C SER A 196 -8.96 -10.61 -4.87
N GLU A 197 -8.31 -11.77 -4.82
CA GLU A 197 -6.97 -12.00 -5.34
C GLU A 197 -6.95 -11.92 -6.87
N LYS A 198 -7.89 -12.59 -7.53
CA LYS A 198 -8.00 -12.58 -8.99
C LYS A 198 -8.37 -11.17 -9.48
N LEU A 199 -9.27 -10.48 -8.76
CA LEU A 199 -9.60 -9.08 -9.04
C LEU A 199 -8.39 -8.14 -8.87
N ALA A 200 -7.57 -8.34 -7.84
CA ALA A 200 -6.34 -7.56 -7.63
C ALA A 200 -5.31 -7.79 -8.74
N ILE A 201 -5.19 -9.02 -9.23
CA ILE A 201 -4.30 -9.36 -10.36
C ILE A 201 -4.83 -8.76 -11.67
N ALA A 202 -6.12 -8.90 -11.97
CA ALA A 202 -6.75 -8.30 -13.15
C ALA A 202 -6.57 -6.77 -13.17
N PHE A 203 -6.77 -6.10 -12.03
CA PHE A 203 -6.46 -4.69 -11.87
C PHE A 203 -4.97 -4.40 -12.14
N GLY A 204 -4.07 -5.21 -11.57
CA GLY A 204 -2.63 -5.08 -11.81
C GLY A 204 -2.26 -5.19 -13.28
N LEU A 205 -2.90 -6.08 -14.03
CA LEU A 205 -2.65 -6.25 -15.47
C LEU A 205 -3.07 -5.04 -16.30
N ILE A 206 -4.16 -4.37 -15.92
CA ILE A 206 -4.65 -3.18 -16.62
C ILE A 206 -3.74 -1.98 -16.39
N PHE A 207 -3.28 -1.77 -15.15
CA PHE A 207 -2.65 -0.51 -14.75
C PHE A 207 -1.13 -0.58 -14.55
N ILE A 208 -0.55 -1.77 -14.42
CA ILE A 208 0.91 -1.93 -14.27
C ILE A 208 1.52 -2.25 -15.64
N PRO A 209 2.44 -1.41 -16.16
CA PRO A 209 3.07 -1.61 -17.46
C PRO A 209 3.60 -3.03 -17.70
N PRO A 210 3.51 -3.54 -18.94
CA PRO A 210 4.11 -4.82 -19.33
C PRO A 210 5.57 -4.95 -18.86
N GLY A 211 5.94 -6.13 -18.34
CA GLY A 211 7.30 -6.42 -17.86
C GLY A 211 7.57 -6.07 -16.38
N LEU A 212 6.74 -5.24 -15.74
CA LEU A 212 6.87 -4.98 -14.30
C LEU A 212 6.17 -6.07 -13.46
N PRO A 213 6.69 -6.45 -12.29
CA PRO A 213 6.02 -7.44 -11.45
C PRO A 213 4.70 -6.90 -10.88
N ILE A 214 3.65 -7.73 -10.90
CA ILE A 214 2.42 -7.48 -10.16
C ILE A 214 2.64 -7.96 -8.74
N ARG A 215 2.12 -7.25 -7.76
CA ARG A 215 2.24 -7.65 -6.35
C ARG A 215 0.85 -7.61 -5.75
N VAL A 216 0.50 -8.48 -4.82
CA VAL A 216 -0.81 -8.46 -4.15
C VAL A 216 -0.57 -8.65 -2.67
N VAL A 217 -1.28 -7.91 -1.83
CA VAL A 217 -1.17 -8.04 -0.37
C VAL A 217 -2.53 -8.36 0.21
N LYS A 218 -2.57 -9.42 1.02
CA LYS A 218 -3.77 -9.95 1.65
C LYS A 218 -3.64 -9.95 3.17
N ASN A 219 -4.75 -9.63 3.83
CA ASN A 219 -4.89 -9.67 5.29
C ASN A 219 -5.42 -11.03 5.80
N LEU A 220 -5.63 -11.98 4.88
CA LEU A 220 -6.01 -13.36 5.15
C LEU A 220 -5.08 -14.27 4.36
N ARG A 221 -4.98 -15.56 4.75
CA ARG A 221 -4.30 -16.57 3.92
C ARG A 221 -4.97 -16.62 2.55
N VAL A 222 -4.19 -16.63 1.48
CA VAL A 222 -4.72 -16.83 0.12
C VAL A 222 -5.47 -18.17 0.09
N CYS A 223 -6.58 -18.35 -0.63
CA CYS A 223 -7.21 -19.69 -0.73
C CYS A 223 -6.47 -20.59 -1.73
N GLY A 224 -6.60 -21.92 -1.60
CA GLY A 224 -5.91 -22.88 -2.47
C GLY A 224 -6.27 -22.72 -3.95
N ASP A 225 -7.55 -22.47 -4.26
CA ASP A 225 -8.00 -22.15 -5.61
C ASP A 225 -7.31 -20.90 -6.19
N CYS A 226 -7.26 -19.80 -5.43
CA CYS A 226 -6.61 -18.57 -5.87
C CYS A 226 -5.09 -18.73 -5.99
N HIS A 227 -4.47 -19.53 -5.13
CA HIS A 227 -3.07 -19.89 -5.25
C HIS A 227 -2.82 -20.60 -6.59
N ASN A 228 -3.62 -21.62 -6.92
CA ASN A 228 -3.51 -22.36 -8.17
C ASN A 228 -3.78 -21.46 -9.38
N ALA A 229 -4.87 -20.69 -9.37
CA ALA A 229 -5.19 -19.73 -10.43
C ALA A 229 -4.05 -18.74 -10.68
N THR A 230 -3.39 -18.25 -9.63
CA THR A 230 -2.27 -17.29 -9.78
C THR A 230 -1.09 -17.89 -10.54
N LYS A 231 -0.83 -19.21 -10.41
CA LYS A 231 0.17 -19.90 -11.23
C LYS A 231 -0.16 -19.82 -12.72
N TYR A 232 -1.39 -20.20 -13.09
CA TYR A 232 -1.84 -20.13 -14.48
C TYR A 232 -1.78 -18.69 -15.00
N ILE A 233 -2.21 -17.70 -14.21
CA ILE A 233 -2.14 -16.30 -14.63
C ILE A 233 -0.68 -15.87 -14.86
N SER A 234 0.27 -16.26 -14.00
CA SER A 234 1.69 -15.92 -14.18
C SER A 234 2.24 -16.45 -15.51
N LYS A 235 1.88 -17.68 -15.90
CA LYS A 235 2.22 -18.29 -17.18
C LYS A 235 1.55 -17.59 -18.35
N ILE A 236 0.23 -17.40 -18.31
CA ILE A 236 -0.55 -16.81 -19.41
C ILE A 236 -0.09 -15.38 -19.72
N THR A 237 0.22 -14.62 -18.68
CA THR A 237 0.57 -13.20 -18.82
C THR A 237 2.06 -12.97 -18.97
N GLN A 238 2.89 -13.99 -18.73
CA GLN A 238 4.35 -13.88 -18.69
C GLN A 238 4.79 -12.75 -17.72
N ARG A 239 4.10 -12.66 -16.57
CA ARG A 239 4.35 -11.67 -15.52
C ARG A 239 4.75 -12.37 -14.23
N GLU A 240 5.74 -11.82 -13.55
CA GLU A 240 6.01 -12.16 -12.16
C GLU A 240 4.89 -11.60 -11.27
N ILE A 241 4.29 -12.45 -10.44
CA ILE A 241 3.23 -12.06 -9.51
C ILE A 241 3.69 -12.40 -8.08
N LEU A 242 3.80 -11.39 -7.22
CA LEU A 242 4.17 -11.58 -5.82
C LEU A 242 2.96 -11.41 -4.91
N VAL A 243 2.44 -12.48 -4.35
CA VAL A 243 1.35 -12.41 -3.37
C VAL A 243 1.92 -12.53 -1.96
N ARG A 244 1.64 -11.56 -1.10
CA ARG A 244 1.91 -11.62 0.34
C ARG A 244 0.58 -11.87 1.05
N ASP A 245 0.50 -12.95 1.81
CA ASP A 245 -0.62 -13.19 2.72
C ASP A 245 -0.17 -13.06 4.19
N THR A 246 -1.01 -13.51 5.13
CA THR A 246 -0.68 -13.47 6.56
C THR A 246 0.37 -14.48 6.98
N ALA A 247 0.59 -15.54 6.19
CA ALA A 247 1.50 -16.63 6.51
C ALA A 247 2.89 -16.43 5.89
N ARG A 248 2.97 -16.04 4.61
CA ARG A 248 4.22 -15.95 3.85
C ARG A 248 4.12 -15.09 2.58
N PHE A 249 5.22 -15.08 1.83
CA PHE A 249 5.29 -14.55 0.47
C PHE A 249 5.28 -15.70 -0.54
N HIS A 250 4.55 -15.48 -1.62
CA HIS A 250 4.40 -16.38 -2.75
C HIS A 250 4.85 -15.63 -4.01
N LEU A 251 5.98 -16.02 -4.59
CA LEU A 251 6.42 -15.52 -5.89
C LEU A 251 5.98 -16.53 -6.95
N PHE A 252 5.08 -16.08 -7.83
CA PHE A 252 4.60 -16.84 -8.97
C PHE A 252 5.32 -16.40 -10.23
N LYS A 253 5.90 -17.37 -10.93
CA LYS A 253 6.59 -17.17 -12.20
C LYS A 253 6.51 -18.46 -13.01
N ASP A 254 6.07 -18.35 -14.26
CA ASP A 254 6.00 -19.47 -15.21
C ASP A 254 5.34 -20.72 -14.60
N GLU A 255 4.15 -20.55 -14.02
CA GLU A 255 3.35 -21.62 -13.39
C GLU A 255 3.90 -22.17 -12.06
N ILE A 256 5.04 -21.69 -11.59
CA ILE A 256 5.68 -22.14 -10.35
C ILE A 256 5.46 -21.11 -9.25
N CYS A 257 5.18 -21.59 -8.04
CA CYS A 257 5.19 -20.76 -6.84
C CYS A 257 6.40 -21.07 -5.96
N SER A 258 7.04 -20.03 -5.40
CA SER A 258 8.15 -20.17 -4.46
C SER A 258 7.83 -20.96 -3.18
N CYS A 259 6.56 -21.23 -2.87
CA CYS A 259 6.17 -22.03 -1.72
C CYS A 259 6.25 -23.56 -1.96
N GLY A 260 6.47 -23.99 -3.21
CA GLY A 260 6.52 -25.42 -3.57
C GLY A 260 5.22 -26.17 -3.33
N ASP A 261 4.07 -25.48 -3.41
CA ASP A 261 2.73 -26.01 -3.13
C ASP A 261 2.45 -26.43 -1.68
N PHE A 262 3.35 -26.07 -0.78
CA PHE A 262 3.07 -26.05 0.65
C PHE A 262 2.28 -24.78 0.98
N TRP A 263 1.02 -24.76 0.53
CA TRP A 263 0.03 -23.69 0.70
C TRP A 263 -0.41 -23.57 2.15
#